data_AF-A0A8E3M0H8-F1
#
_entry.id   AF-A0A8E3M0H8-F1
#
_cell.length_a   1.000
_cell.length_b   1.000
_cell.length_c   1.000
_cell.angle_alpha   90.00
_cell.angle_beta   90.00
_cell.angle_gamma   90.00
#
_symmetry.space_group_name_H-M   'P 1'
#
loop_
_entity.id
_entity.type
_entity.pdbx_description
1 polymer ?
#
loop_
_entity_poly.entity_id
_entity_poly.type
_entity_poly.pdbx_seq_one_letter_code
_entity_poly.pdbx_strand_id
1 'polypeptide(L)'
;IDQKTIFKWDKTPKGMEIWNSNHTPKTWMQFSVVWVSQEITQKIGLNKIKNYLKDFDYGNQDFSGDKERNNGLTEAWLESSLKISPEEQIQFLRKIINHNLPVKNSTIENTIENMYLQDLDNSTKLYGKTGAGFTANRTLQNGWFEGFIISKSGHKYVFVSALTG
;
A
#
# COMPACT_ATOMS: atom_id res chain seq x y z
N ILE A 1 3.60 13.45 -7.38
CA ILE A 1 2.92 12.43 -8.20
C ILE A 1 1.45 12.82 -8.18
N ASP A 2 0.85 12.97 -9.35
CA ASP A 2 -0.57 13.26 -9.53
C ASP A 2 -1.21 12.16 -10.39
N GLN A 3 -2.53 12.20 -10.54
CA GLN A 3 -3.28 11.17 -11.29
C GLN A 3 -2.88 11.06 -12.77
N LYS A 4 -2.22 12.07 -13.35
CA LYS A 4 -1.78 12.09 -14.75
C LYS A 4 -0.34 11.58 -14.93
N THR A 5 0.37 11.32 -13.85
CA THR A 5 1.74 10.81 -13.89
C THR A 5 1.77 9.45 -14.61
N ILE A 6 2.74 9.26 -15.50
CA ILE A 6 3.00 7.99 -16.18
C ILE A 6 4.36 7.48 -15.74
N PHE A 7 4.37 6.39 -14.97
CA PHE A 7 5.56 5.61 -14.66
C PHE A 7 5.96 4.81 -15.89
N LYS A 8 7.22 4.95 -16.31
CA LYS A 8 7.71 4.37 -17.56
C LYS A 8 8.37 3.04 -17.30
N TRP A 9 7.87 2.00 -17.95
CA TRP A 9 8.51 0.70 -17.90
C TRP A 9 9.87 0.74 -18.61
N ASP A 10 10.88 0.21 -17.96
CA ASP A 10 12.26 0.12 -18.44
C ASP A 10 12.48 -0.93 -19.54
N LYS A 11 11.41 -1.61 -19.98
CA LYS A 11 11.42 -2.71 -20.96
C LYS A 11 12.08 -4.00 -20.48
N THR A 12 12.46 -4.09 -19.21
CA THR A 12 12.98 -5.32 -18.61
C THR A 12 11.82 -6.19 -18.10
N PRO A 13 11.77 -7.51 -18.43
CA PRO A 13 10.70 -8.38 -17.97
C PRO A 13 10.58 -8.40 -16.44
N LYS A 14 9.36 -8.23 -15.92
CA LYS A 14 9.05 -8.17 -14.47
C LYS A 14 8.34 -9.41 -13.92
N GLY A 15 8.26 -10.50 -14.70
CA GLY A 15 7.65 -11.77 -14.29
C GLY A 15 6.13 -11.85 -14.40
N MET A 16 5.44 -10.72 -14.63
CA MET A 16 4.00 -10.65 -14.89
C MET A 16 3.73 -9.73 -16.08
N GLU A 17 2.90 -10.16 -17.04
CA GLU A 17 2.63 -9.39 -18.26
C GLU A 17 2.10 -7.98 -17.95
N ILE A 18 1.18 -7.86 -16.98
CA ILE A 18 0.61 -6.56 -16.62
C ILE A 18 1.66 -5.59 -16.05
N TRP A 19 2.74 -6.08 -15.45
CA TRP A 19 3.86 -5.26 -14.95
C TRP A 19 4.82 -4.81 -16.06
N ASN A 20 4.78 -5.45 -17.24
CA ASN A 20 5.58 -5.09 -18.40
C ASN A 20 4.93 -3.96 -19.22
N SER A 21 4.47 -2.91 -18.53
CA SER A 21 3.73 -1.82 -19.15
C SER A 21 3.93 -0.50 -18.39
N ASN A 22 3.64 0.63 -19.04
CA ASN A 22 3.60 1.90 -18.33
C ASN A 22 2.38 1.94 -17.40
N HIS A 23 2.53 2.55 -16.22
CA HIS A 23 1.44 2.65 -15.25
C HIS A 23 1.11 4.09 -14.87
N THR A 24 -0.14 4.30 -14.47
CA THR A 24 -0.61 5.50 -13.76
C THR A 24 -0.70 5.17 -12.27
N PRO A 25 -0.92 6.15 -11.37
CA PRO A 25 -1.17 5.83 -9.96
C PRO A 25 -2.34 4.85 -9.74
N LYS A 26 -3.38 4.95 -10.59
CA LYS A 26 -4.51 4.04 -10.56
C LYS A 26 -4.12 2.61 -10.92
N THR A 27 -3.45 2.40 -12.05
CA THR A 27 -3.09 1.04 -12.48
C THR A 27 -1.95 0.46 -11.62
N TRP A 28 -1.08 1.29 -11.07
CA TRP A 28 -0.11 0.88 -10.04
C TRP A 28 -0.81 0.27 -8.82
N MET A 29 -1.82 0.97 -8.29
CA MET A 29 -2.59 0.50 -7.13
C MET A 29 -3.39 -0.76 -7.45
N GLN A 30 -4.06 -0.80 -8.61
CA GLN A 30 -4.89 -1.95 -9.03
C GLN A 30 -4.08 -3.23 -9.22
N PHE A 31 -2.87 -3.15 -9.79
CA PHE A 31 -2.07 -4.32 -10.16
C PHE A 31 -0.89 -4.60 -9.22
N SER A 32 -0.80 -3.91 -8.08
CA SER A 32 0.28 -4.09 -7.09
C SER A 32 1.68 -4.01 -7.71
N VAL A 33 1.90 -3.04 -8.61
CA VAL A 33 3.12 -3.00 -9.43
C VAL A 33 4.33 -2.62 -8.58
N VAL A 34 5.12 -3.61 -8.16
CA VAL A 34 6.19 -3.43 -7.17
C VAL A 34 7.26 -2.45 -7.66
N TRP A 35 7.67 -2.54 -8.93
CA TRP A 35 8.71 -1.67 -9.47
C TRP A 35 8.33 -0.18 -9.45
N VAL A 36 7.04 0.15 -9.57
CA VAL A 36 6.55 1.53 -9.41
C VAL A 36 6.71 1.98 -7.96
N SER A 37 6.36 1.13 -6.99
CA SER A 37 6.55 1.43 -5.57
C SER A 37 8.03 1.70 -5.25
N GLN A 38 8.93 0.88 -5.80
CA GLN A 38 10.38 1.04 -5.65
C GLN A 38 10.91 2.33 -6.28
N GLU A 39 10.37 2.77 -7.43
CA GLU A 39 10.71 4.08 -8.02
C GLU A 39 10.25 5.23 -7.11
N ILE A 40 9.06 5.12 -6.53
CA ILE A 40 8.47 6.13 -5.66
C ILE A 40 9.29 6.28 -4.37
N THR A 41 9.62 5.19 -3.70
CA THR A 41 10.39 5.23 -2.44
C THR A 41 11.77 5.83 -2.65
N GLN A 42 12.46 5.46 -3.74
CA GLN A 42 13.74 6.07 -4.12
C GLN A 42 13.61 7.58 -4.37
N LYS A 43 12.54 8.02 -5.04
CA LYS A 43 12.29 9.44 -5.32
C LYS A 43 11.91 10.25 -4.07
N ILE A 44 11.19 9.66 -3.12
CA ILE A 44 10.86 10.30 -1.83
C ILE A 44 12.13 10.40 -0.97
N GLY A 45 12.92 9.33 -0.92
CA GLY A 45 14.15 9.22 -0.13
C GLY A 45 13.90 8.87 1.34
N LEU A 46 14.88 8.21 1.95
CA LEU A 46 14.77 7.57 3.26
C LEU A 46 14.33 8.52 4.38
N ASN A 47 14.91 9.71 4.45
CA ASN A 47 14.61 10.67 5.53
C ASN A 47 13.15 11.13 5.50
N LYS A 48 12.60 11.38 4.31
CA LYS A 48 11.19 11.77 4.17
C LYS A 48 10.26 10.59 4.46
N ILE A 49 10.62 9.38 4.03
CA ILE A 49 9.86 8.17 4.37
C ILE A 49 9.78 8.00 5.89
N LYS A 50 10.91 8.12 6.62
CA LYS A 50 10.92 8.03 8.08
C LYS A 50 10.03 9.09 8.74
N ASN A 51 10.01 10.31 8.22
CA ASN A 51 9.10 11.35 8.71
C ASN A 51 7.64 10.97 8.48
N TYR A 52 7.27 10.48 7.29
CA TYR A 52 5.90 10.02 7.02
C TYR A 52 5.50 8.83 7.90
N LEU A 53 6.39 7.85 8.12
CA LEU A 53 6.12 6.71 9.01
C LEU A 53 5.83 7.18 10.44
N LYS A 54 6.60 8.16 10.93
CA LYS A 54 6.36 8.78 12.23
C LYS A 54 5.03 9.54 12.27
N ASP A 55 4.78 10.39 11.28
CA ASP A 55 3.55 11.20 11.19
C ASP A 55 2.29 10.33 11.06
N PHE A 56 2.43 9.16 10.44
CA PHE A 56 1.34 8.21 10.24
C PHE A 56 1.21 7.23 11.41
N ASP A 57 2.22 7.17 12.28
CA ASP A 57 2.34 6.19 13.36
C ASP A 57 2.22 4.76 12.80
N TYR A 58 3.05 4.48 11.80
CA TYR A 58 2.92 3.29 10.96
C TYR A 58 3.72 2.11 11.54
N GLY A 59 3.09 1.34 12.43
CA GLY A 59 3.64 0.13 13.02
C GLY A 59 4.98 0.36 13.72
N ASN A 60 5.95 -0.53 13.47
CA ASN A 60 7.29 -0.42 14.07
C ASN A 60 8.17 0.68 13.45
N GLN A 61 7.73 1.31 12.36
CA GLN A 61 8.42 2.40 11.65
C GLN A 61 9.87 2.06 11.19
N ASP A 62 10.23 0.78 11.16
CA ASP A 62 11.55 0.32 10.77
C ASP A 62 11.63 0.20 9.24
N PHE A 63 12.38 1.09 8.61
CA PHE A 63 12.60 1.12 7.16
C PHE A 63 14.06 0.81 6.79
N SER A 64 14.76 0.04 7.63
CA SER A 64 16.18 -0.29 7.44
C SER A 64 16.45 -1.30 6.31
N GLY A 65 15.46 -2.13 5.98
CA GLY A 65 15.62 -3.26 5.07
C GLY A 65 16.25 -4.48 5.77
N ASP A 66 16.83 -5.37 4.99
CA ASP A 66 17.48 -6.56 5.51
C ASP A 66 18.88 -6.23 6.04
N LYS A 67 19.29 -6.95 7.07
CA LYS A 67 20.61 -6.81 7.69
C LYS A 67 21.70 -6.95 6.63
N GLU A 68 22.62 -5.97 6.61
CA GLU A 68 23.80 -5.94 5.74
C GLU A 68 23.51 -5.87 4.22
N ARG A 69 22.26 -5.61 3.81
CA ARG A 69 21.89 -5.52 2.38
C ARG A 69 21.75 -4.10 1.84
N ASN A 70 21.60 -3.10 2.71
CA ASN A 70 21.36 -1.70 2.34
C ASN A 70 20.21 -1.53 1.33
N ASN A 71 19.12 -2.28 1.51
CA ASN A 71 18.01 -2.39 0.57
C ASN A 71 16.69 -1.78 1.09
N GLY A 72 16.73 -0.98 2.15
CA GLY A 72 15.52 -0.43 2.78
C GLY A 72 14.59 0.32 1.81
N LEU A 73 15.16 1.08 0.87
CA LEU A 73 14.37 1.80 -0.14
C LEU A 73 13.66 0.90 -1.16
N THR A 74 14.06 -0.36 -1.31
CA THR A 74 13.46 -1.27 -2.29
C THR A 74 12.72 -2.45 -1.68
N GLU A 75 13.04 -2.84 -0.44
CA GLU A 75 12.56 -4.09 0.18
C GLU A 75 11.95 -3.95 1.57
N ALA A 76 12.07 -2.81 2.28
CA ALA A 76 11.73 -2.76 3.72
C ALA A 76 10.30 -3.21 4.08
N TRP A 77 9.34 -3.03 3.18
CA TRP A 77 7.93 -3.42 3.36
C TRP A 77 7.57 -4.80 2.79
N LEU A 78 8.52 -5.49 2.15
CA LEU A 78 8.34 -6.79 1.51
C LEU A 78 8.97 -7.88 2.39
N GLU A 79 8.21 -8.37 3.38
CA GLU A 79 8.65 -9.45 4.29
C GLU A 79 10.01 -9.18 4.99
N SER A 80 10.27 -7.90 5.28
CA SER A 80 11.55 -7.41 5.79
C SER A 80 11.36 -6.71 7.16
N SER A 81 12.08 -5.62 7.36
CA SER A 81 12.16 -4.82 8.59
C SER A 81 10.83 -4.19 9.02
N LEU A 82 10.05 -3.62 8.10
CA LEU A 82 8.81 -2.91 8.43
C LEU A 82 7.73 -3.92 8.83
N LYS A 83 7.06 -3.66 9.96
CA LYS A 83 6.00 -4.52 10.50
C LYS A 83 4.87 -3.66 11.03
N ILE A 84 3.65 -4.12 10.81
CA ILE A 84 2.43 -3.53 11.33
C ILE A 84 1.42 -4.65 11.63
N SER A 85 0.69 -4.51 12.74
CA SER A 85 -0.37 -5.43 13.14
C SER A 85 -1.71 -5.10 12.47
N PRO A 86 -2.67 -6.04 12.42
CA PRO A 86 -4.01 -5.77 11.91
C PRO A 86 -4.73 -4.62 12.64
N GLU A 87 -4.54 -4.50 13.95
CA GLU A 87 -5.14 -3.43 14.75
C GLU A 87 -4.53 -2.06 14.41
N GLU A 88 -3.21 -1.97 14.25
CA GLU A 88 -2.54 -0.76 13.81
C GLU A 88 -2.99 -0.36 12.39
N GLN A 89 -3.16 -1.33 11.48
CA GLN A 89 -3.72 -1.07 10.14
C GLN A 89 -5.14 -0.52 10.19
N ILE A 90 -6.01 -1.06 11.06
CA ILE A 90 -7.35 -0.48 11.30
C ILE A 90 -7.24 0.98 11.74
N GLN A 91 -6.34 1.31 12.67
CA GLN A 91 -6.17 2.70 13.10
C GLN A 91 -5.62 3.60 11.98
N PHE A 92 -4.67 3.11 11.18
CA PHE A 92 -4.15 3.85 10.04
C PHE A 92 -5.23 4.13 9.00
N LEU A 93 -6.03 3.13 8.63
CA LEU A 93 -7.19 3.29 7.73
C LEU A 93 -8.22 4.29 8.31
N ARG A 94 -8.47 4.26 9.63
CA ARG A 94 -9.34 5.27 10.28
C ARG A 94 -8.77 6.68 10.16
N LYS A 95 -7.45 6.86 10.30
CA LYS A 95 -6.81 8.17 10.09
C LYS A 95 -6.96 8.63 8.64
N ILE A 96 -6.82 7.73 7.66
CA ILE A 96 -7.04 8.04 6.24
C ILE A 96 -8.47 8.52 6.01
N ILE A 97 -9.49 7.70 6.29
CA ILE A 97 -10.88 8.00 5.88
C ILE A 97 -11.49 9.19 6.61
N ASN A 98 -10.94 9.56 7.77
CA ASN A 98 -11.33 10.74 8.55
C ASN A 98 -10.44 11.97 8.31
N HIS A 99 -9.49 11.89 7.38
CA HIS A 99 -8.55 12.98 7.05
C HIS A 99 -7.67 13.44 8.23
N ASN A 100 -7.34 12.53 9.14
CA ASN A 100 -6.52 12.78 10.33
C ASN A 100 -5.03 12.43 10.11
N LEU A 101 -4.51 12.72 8.91
CA LEU A 101 -3.09 12.60 8.58
C LEU A 101 -2.57 13.97 8.13
N PRO A 102 -1.30 14.33 8.40
CA PRO A 102 -0.73 15.63 8.03
C PRO A 102 -0.34 15.69 6.55
N VAL A 103 -1.27 15.34 5.67
CA VAL A 103 -1.14 15.40 4.21
C VAL A 103 -2.35 16.10 3.61
N LYS A 104 -2.30 16.46 2.33
CA LYS A 104 -3.42 17.11 1.65
C LYS A 104 -4.62 16.15 1.58
N ASN A 105 -5.83 16.65 1.83
CA ASN A 105 -7.05 15.85 1.65
C ASN A 105 -7.15 15.28 0.24
N SER A 106 -6.72 16.02 -0.78
CA SER A 106 -6.68 15.51 -2.16
C SER A 106 -5.72 14.32 -2.33
N THR A 107 -4.64 14.21 -1.54
CA THR A 107 -3.77 13.02 -1.56
C THR A 107 -4.51 11.81 -1.01
N ILE A 108 -5.26 11.98 0.09
CA ILE A 108 -6.08 10.93 0.69
C ILE A 108 -7.16 10.46 -0.28
N GLU A 109 -7.96 11.39 -0.83
CA GLU A 109 -9.06 11.07 -1.74
C GLU A 109 -8.58 10.39 -3.03
N ASN A 110 -7.48 10.86 -3.60
CA ASN A 110 -6.87 10.22 -4.78
C ASN A 110 -6.40 8.78 -4.49
N THR A 111 -5.85 8.53 -3.30
CA THR A 111 -5.45 7.18 -2.89
C THR A 111 -6.67 6.28 -2.71
N ILE A 112 -7.72 6.75 -2.03
CA ILE A 112 -8.98 6.01 -1.85
C ILE A 112 -9.59 5.69 -3.22
N GLU A 113 -9.66 6.65 -4.14
CA GLU A 113 -10.19 6.42 -5.50
C GLU A 113 -9.42 5.31 -6.23
N ASN A 114 -8.10 5.30 -6.11
CA ASN A 114 -7.24 4.29 -6.74
C ASN A 114 -7.38 2.90 -6.10
N MET A 115 -7.96 2.80 -4.90
CA MET A 115 -8.25 1.53 -4.21
C MET A 115 -9.64 0.95 -4.56
N TYR A 116 -10.48 1.65 -5.34
CA TYR A 116 -11.80 1.12 -5.70
C TYR A 116 -11.70 -0.21 -6.45
N LEU A 117 -12.47 -1.21 -6.00
CA LEU A 117 -12.52 -2.53 -6.62
C LEU A 117 -13.86 -2.76 -7.31
N GLN A 118 -14.95 -2.70 -6.55
CA GLN A 118 -16.28 -3.03 -7.02
C GLN A 118 -17.37 -2.54 -6.05
N ASP A 119 -18.63 -2.66 -6.49
CA ASP A 119 -19.76 -2.65 -5.58
C ASP A 119 -20.05 -4.09 -5.12
N LEU A 120 -20.48 -4.24 -3.87
CA LEU A 120 -21.03 -5.48 -3.31
C LEU A 120 -22.52 -5.61 -3.66
N ASP A 121 -23.10 -6.78 -3.43
CA ASP A 121 -24.49 -7.10 -3.80
C ASP A 121 -25.53 -6.07 -3.31
N ASN A 122 -25.30 -5.47 -2.14
CA ASN A 122 -26.17 -4.43 -1.57
C ASN A 122 -25.82 -3.00 -1.99
N SER A 123 -25.03 -2.84 -3.07
CA SER A 123 -24.47 -1.57 -3.56
C SER A 123 -23.53 -0.86 -2.57
N THR A 124 -22.96 -1.58 -1.61
CA THR A 124 -21.87 -1.07 -0.79
C THR A 124 -20.60 -1.01 -1.63
N LYS A 125 -19.95 0.16 -1.69
CA LYS A 125 -18.72 0.33 -2.45
C LYS A 125 -17.55 -0.26 -1.68
N LEU A 126 -16.78 -1.14 -2.32
CA LEU A 126 -15.60 -1.77 -1.77
C LEU A 126 -14.33 -1.10 -2.34
N TYR A 127 -13.51 -0.61 -1.43
CA TYR A 127 -12.19 -0.08 -1.71
C TYR A 127 -11.19 -0.95 -0.94
N GLY A 128 -10.19 -1.50 -1.60
CA GLY A 128 -9.29 -2.40 -0.91
C GLY A 128 -7.96 -2.60 -1.59
N LYS A 129 -7.05 -3.18 -0.83
CA LYS A 129 -5.70 -3.51 -1.27
C LYS A 129 -5.30 -4.88 -0.76
N THR A 130 -4.66 -5.66 -1.62
CA THR A 130 -4.09 -6.96 -1.28
C THR A 130 -2.60 -6.86 -0.99
N GLY A 131 -2.11 -7.76 -0.14
CA GLY A 131 -0.70 -8.02 0.11
C GLY A 131 -0.47 -9.52 0.28
N ALA A 132 0.64 -10.03 -0.25
CA ALA A 132 1.03 -11.41 -0.09
C ALA A 132 2.55 -11.52 -0.05
N GLY A 133 3.07 -12.42 0.79
CA GLY A 133 4.50 -12.64 0.95
C GLY A 133 4.80 -13.95 1.64
N PHE A 134 6.02 -14.44 1.50
CA PHE A 134 6.52 -15.58 2.25
C PHE A 134 7.28 -15.09 3.47
N THR A 135 6.99 -15.66 4.64
CA THR A 135 7.75 -15.37 5.84
C THR A 135 9.21 -15.76 5.62
N ALA A 136 10.14 -14.83 5.89
CA ALA A 136 11.58 -15.05 5.67
C ALA A 136 12.06 -16.38 6.29
N ASN A 137 12.75 -17.19 5.49
CA ASN A 137 13.28 -18.51 5.84
C ASN A 137 12.23 -19.53 6.32
N ARG A 138 10.96 -19.37 5.95
CA ARG A 138 9.87 -20.29 6.28
C ARG A 138 9.00 -20.56 5.05
N THR A 139 8.18 -21.61 5.13
CA THR A 139 7.19 -21.94 4.10
C THR A 139 5.85 -21.23 4.31
N LEU A 140 5.68 -20.55 5.44
CA LEU A 140 4.46 -19.83 5.78
C LEU A 140 4.26 -18.63 4.86
N GLN A 141 3.02 -18.42 4.44
CA GLN A 141 2.59 -17.26 3.66
C GLN A 141 1.82 -16.29 4.54
N ASN A 142 2.13 -15.01 4.40
CA ASN A 142 1.34 -13.92 4.95
C ASN A 142 0.42 -13.38 3.85
N GLY A 143 -0.84 -13.17 4.20
CA GLY A 143 -1.85 -12.62 3.30
C GLY A 143 -2.60 -11.46 3.96
N TRP A 144 -2.90 -10.44 3.17
CA TRP A 144 -3.64 -9.24 3.58
C TRP A 144 -4.69 -8.88 2.54
N PHE A 145 -5.88 -8.53 3.02
CA PHE A 145 -6.88 -7.77 2.29
C PHE A 145 -7.51 -6.74 3.24
N GLU A 146 -7.31 -5.47 2.95
CA GLU A 146 -7.69 -4.38 3.84
C GLU A 146 -8.25 -3.18 3.06
N GLY A 147 -9.02 -2.33 3.73
CA GLY A 147 -9.51 -1.10 3.12
C GLY A 147 -10.80 -0.56 3.75
N PHE A 148 -11.68 -0.06 2.88
CA PHE A 148 -12.89 0.66 3.24
C PHE A 148 -14.12 0.05 2.58
N ILE A 149 -15.24 0.11 3.29
CA ILE A 149 -16.56 -0.07 2.68
C ILE A 149 -17.42 1.17 2.94
N ILE A 150 -18.10 1.64 1.90
CA ILE A 150 -19.04 2.75 1.98
C ILE A 150 -20.41 2.23 1.60
N SER A 151 -21.26 2.06 2.61
CA SER A 151 -22.62 1.58 2.42
C SER A 151 -23.44 2.54 1.55
N LYS A 152 -24.52 2.02 0.94
CA LYS A 152 -25.44 2.84 0.15
C LYS A 152 -26.05 4.01 0.94
N SER A 153 -26.19 3.88 2.26
CA SER A 153 -26.66 4.95 3.16
C SER A 153 -25.58 5.99 3.50
N GLY A 154 -24.35 5.82 3.01
CA GLY A 154 -23.22 6.72 3.24
C GLY A 154 -22.40 6.41 4.49
N HIS A 155 -22.76 5.39 5.29
CA HIS A 155 -21.96 4.97 6.43
C HIS A 155 -20.65 4.33 5.95
N LYS A 156 -19.53 4.75 6.57
CA LYS A 156 -18.17 4.34 6.21
C LYS A 156 -17.61 3.40 7.26
N TYR A 157 -16.99 2.31 6.83
CA TYR A 157 -16.28 1.37 7.71
C TYR A 157 -14.88 1.08 7.16
N VAL A 158 -13.99 0.68 8.06
CA VAL A 158 -12.68 0.12 7.72
C VAL A 158 -12.69 -1.38 8.03
N PHE A 159 -11.89 -2.16 7.32
CA PHE A 159 -11.71 -3.58 7.61
C PHE A 159 -10.28 -4.01 7.31
N VAL A 160 -9.86 -5.08 7.99
CA VAL A 160 -8.63 -5.81 7.73
C VAL A 160 -8.97 -7.29 7.83
N SER A 161 -8.61 -8.06 6.80
CA SER A 161 -8.58 -9.51 6.79
C SER A 161 -7.13 -9.92 6.56
N ALA A 162 -6.53 -10.61 7.52
CA ALA A 162 -5.13 -11.02 7.45
C ALA A 162 -4.99 -12.48 7.90
N LEU A 163 -4.01 -13.17 7.32
CA LEU A 163 -3.69 -14.56 7.66
C LEU A 163 -2.18 -14.79 7.63
N THR A 164 -1.76 -15.78 8.42
CA THR A 164 -0.47 -16.46 8.28
C THR A 164 -0.76 -17.95 8.27
N GLY A 165 -0.34 -18.66 7.23
CA GLY A 165 -0.65 -20.08 7.02
C GLY A 165 0.42 -20.84 6.28
#